data_AF-A0AA42Z4V1-F1
#
_entry.id   AF-A0AA42Z4V1-F1
#
_cell.length_a   1.000
_cell.length_b   1.000
_cell.length_c   1.000
_cell.angle_alpha   90.00
_cell.angle_beta   90.00
_cell.angle_gamma   90.00
#
_symmetry.space_group_name_H-M   'P 1'
#
loop_
_entity.id
_entity.type
_entity.pdbx_description
1 polymer ?
#
loop_
_entity_poly.entity_id
_entity_poly.type
_entity_poly.pdbx_seq_one_letter_code
_entity_poly.pdbx_strand_id
1 'polypeptide(L)'
;MTLRNHTAIDPTRRRPGPHGRTAIMTIFDLRQAYHNSLSNMRGWLGDASVSSHLTALDRLSILDAWQQEMVEFFERNGHCFACSRRLERCTCPHEDA
;
A
#
# COMPACT_ATOMS: atom_id res chain seq x y z
N MET A 1 38.70 -24.18 -41.85
CA MET A 1 37.56 -23.28 -41.56
C MET A 1 36.78 -23.90 -40.41
N THR A 2 37.03 -23.45 -39.18
CA THR A 2 36.47 -24.06 -37.97
C THR A 2 35.53 -23.06 -37.31
N LEU A 3 34.24 -23.42 -37.28
CA LEU A 3 33.15 -22.66 -36.68
C LEU A 3 33.38 -22.49 -35.18
N ARG A 4 33.19 -21.26 -34.69
CA ARG A 4 33.35 -20.88 -33.28
C ARG A 4 32.20 -21.45 -32.45
N ASN A 5 32.59 -21.98 -31.29
CA ASN A 5 31.76 -22.58 -30.25
C ASN A 5 30.52 -21.75 -29.90
N HIS A 6 29.37 -22.42 -29.89
CA HIS A 6 28.15 -21.95 -29.24
C HIS A 6 28.35 -21.93 -27.72
N THR A 7 28.33 -20.75 -27.13
CA THR A 7 28.25 -20.60 -25.68
C THR A 7 26.84 -21.00 -25.23
N ALA A 8 26.73 -22.13 -24.56
CA ALA A 8 25.50 -22.56 -23.91
C ALA A 8 25.11 -21.53 -22.83
N ILE A 9 23.94 -20.92 -22.99
CA ILE A 9 23.32 -20.08 -21.97
C ILE A 9 22.81 -21.01 -20.86
N ASP A 10 23.45 -20.98 -19.70
CA ASP A 10 23.04 -21.71 -18.50
C ASP A 10 21.71 -21.12 -17.95
N PRO A 11 20.60 -21.89 -17.94
CA PRO A 11 19.28 -21.41 -17.50
C PRO A 11 19.14 -21.33 -15.96
N THR A 12 20.14 -21.74 -15.18
CA THR A 12 20.07 -21.77 -13.72
C THR A 12 20.51 -20.46 -13.05
N ARG A 13 21.08 -19.52 -13.81
CA ARG A 13 21.42 -18.19 -13.30
C ARG A 13 20.22 -17.24 -13.31
N ARG A 14 19.14 -17.60 -12.62
CA ARG A 14 18.10 -16.63 -12.24
C ARG A 14 18.70 -15.70 -11.19
N ARG A 15 19.25 -14.57 -11.64
CA ARG A 15 19.41 -13.40 -10.76
C ARG A 15 18.02 -13.07 -10.22
N PRO A 16 17.80 -13.01 -8.90
CA PRO A 16 16.59 -12.39 -8.40
C PRO A 16 16.59 -10.95 -8.91
N GLY A 17 15.62 -10.62 -9.77
CA GLY A 17 15.38 -9.25 -10.18
C GLY A 17 15.01 -8.39 -8.98
N PRO A 18 15.09 -7.07 -9.09
CA PRO A 18 14.67 -6.13 -8.05
C PRO A 18 13.13 -6.07 -8.02
N HIS A 19 12.46 -7.21 -7.86
CA HIS A 19 11.09 -7.21 -7.37
C HIS A 19 11.20 -6.90 -5.90
N GLY A 20 11.14 -5.60 -5.61
CA GLY A 20 11.28 -5.03 -4.28
C GLY A 20 10.50 -5.86 -3.28
N ARG A 21 11.21 -6.51 -2.37
CA ARG A 21 10.65 -6.77 -1.05
C ARG A 21 10.31 -5.37 -0.54
N THR A 22 9.05 -4.99 -0.60
CA THR A 22 8.56 -3.82 0.13
C THR A 22 9.05 -4.03 1.55
N ALA A 23 10.02 -3.23 1.98
CA ALA A 23 10.58 -3.37 3.31
C ALA A 23 9.40 -3.26 4.28
N ILE A 24 9.20 -4.28 5.12
CA ILE A 24 8.11 -4.26 6.10
C ILE A 24 8.33 -3.03 6.97
N MET A 25 7.38 -2.10 6.91
CA MET A 25 7.46 -0.83 7.62
C MET A 25 7.15 -1.05 9.10
N THR A 26 7.79 -0.29 9.99
CA THR A 26 7.45 -0.33 11.41
C THR A 26 6.10 0.36 11.64
N ILE A 27 5.47 0.10 12.78
CA ILE A 27 4.21 0.78 13.13
C ILE A 27 4.34 2.31 13.16
N PHE A 28 5.51 2.84 13.50
CA PHE A 28 5.75 4.28 13.49
C PHE A 28 5.80 4.82 12.06
N ASP A 29 6.48 4.11 11.15
CA ASP A 29 6.52 4.48 9.73
C ASP A 29 5.13 4.42 9.10
N LEU A 30 4.33 3.40 9.43
CA LEU A 30 2.95 3.27 8.96
C LEU A 30 2.07 4.43 9.44
N ARG A 31 2.18 4.81 10.72
CA ARG A 31 1.45 5.94 11.29
C ARG A 31 1.88 7.26 10.65
N GLN A 32 3.17 7.45 10.42
CA GLN A 32 3.66 8.63 9.72
C GLN A 32 3.12 8.70 8.29
N ALA A 33 3.17 7.59 7.56
CA ALA A 33 2.61 7.49 6.21
C ALA A 33 1.10 7.78 6.19
N TYR A 34 0.35 7.22 7.16
CA TYR A 34 -1.07 7.51 7.33
C TYR A 34 -1.35 8.99 7.56
N HIS A 35 -0.63 9.64 8.48
CA HIS A 35 -0.85 11.06 8.77
C HIS A 35 -0.50 11.96 7.58
N ASN A 36 0.56 11.63 6.84
CA ASN A 36 0.91 12.32 5.60
C ASN A 36 -0.19 12.16 4.55
N SER A 37 -0.67 10.92 4.34
CA SER A 37 -1.75 10.60 3.41
C SER A 37 -3.06 11.31 3.77
N LEU A 38 -3.43 11.30 5.05
CA LEU A 38 -4.61 12.00 5.57
C LEU A 38 -4.52 13.52 5.37
N SER A 39 -3.34 14.10 5.62
CA SER A 39 -3.12 15.53 5.38
C SER A 39 -3.29 15.88 3.90
N ASN A 40 -2.74 15.05 3.01
CA ASN A 40 -2.86 15.23 1.57
C ASN A 40 -4.33 15.10 1.11
N MET A 41 -5.04 14.08 1.58
CA MET A 41 -6.46 13.88 1.28
C MET A 41 -7.33 15.06 1.73
N ARG A 42 -7.08 15.57 2.94
CA ARG A 42 -7.79 16.75 3.45
C ARG A 42 -7.48 18.00 2.63
N GLY A 43 -6.22 18.19 2.24
CA GLY A 43 -5.82 19.28 1.35
C GLY A 43 -6.54 19.20 0.01
N TRP A 44 -6.53 18.03 -0.63
CA TRP A 44 -7.17 17.79 -1.93
C TRP A 44 -8.69 17.98 -1.89
N LEU A 45 -9.37 17.45 -0.86
CA LEU A 45 -10.82 17.64 -0.68
C LEU A 45 -11.21 19.06 -0.24
N GLY A 46 -10.30 19.79 0.39
CA GLY A 46 -10.49 21.18 0.81
C GLY A 46 -10.18 22.20 -0.28
N ASP A 47 -9.42 21.82 -1.30
CA ASP A 47 -9.09 22.68 -2.44
C ASP A 47 -10.34 22.93 -3.30
N ALA A 48 -10.71 24.20 -3.48
CA ALA A 48 -11.88 24.60 -4.26
C ALA A 48 -11.77 24.23 -5.75
N SER A 49 -10.55 24.17 -6.31
CA SER A 49 -10.33 23.81 -7.71
C SER A 49 -10.67 22.35 -8.02
N VAL A 50 -10.54 21.47 -7.03
CA VAL A 50 -10.87 20.05 -7.12
C VAL A 50 -12.29 19.81 -6.60
N SER A 51 -12.57 20.29 -5.41
CA SER A 51 -13.76 19.92 -4.65
C SER A 51 -15.05 20.54 -5.19
N SER A 52 -14.97 21.65 -5.94
CA SER A 52 -16.15 22.29 -6.57
C SER A 52 -16.83 21.42 -7.62
N HIS A 53 -16.12 20.42 -8.16
CA HIS A 53 -16.65 19.47 -9.14
C HIS A 53 -17.18 18.17 -8.50
N LEU A 54 -16.98 17.99 -7.19
CA LEU A 54 -17.36 16.77 -6.48
C LEU A 54 -18.67 16.99 -5.71
N THR A 55 -19.66 16.14 -5.97
CA THR A 55 -20.85 16.08 -5.14
C THR A 55 -20.52 15.56 -3.73
N ALA A 56 -21.43 15.71 -2.79
CA ALA A 56 -21.26 15.14 -1.46
C ALA A 56 -21.09 13.61 -1.51
N LEU A 57 -21.79 12.93 -2.42
CA LEU A 57 -21.69 11.49 -2.60
C LEU A 57 -20.32 11.09 -3.13
N ASP A 58 -19.79 11.80 -4.14
CA ASP A 58 -18.46 11.52 -4.69
C ASP A 58 -17.38 11.63 -3.61
N ARG A 59 -17.46 12.68 -2.77
CA ARG A 59 -16.53 12.89 -1.66
C ARG A 59 -16.58 11.73 -0.66
N LEU A 60 -17.78 11.25 -0.33
CA LEU A 60 -17.94 10.10 0.57
C LEU A 60 -17.37 8.82 -0.04
N SER A 61 -17.64 8.55 -1.33
CA SER A 61 -17.09 7.38 -2.02
C SER A 61 -15.56 7.42 -2.11
N ILE A 62 -14.97 8.59 -2.32
CA ILE A 62 -13.51 8.78 -2.34
C ILE A 62 -12.93 8.54 -0.93
N LEU A 63 -13.57 9.06 0.12
CA LEU A 63 -13.13 8.83 1.50
C LEU A 63 -13.19 7.35 1.89
N ASP A 64 -14.26 6.66 1.49
CA ASP A 64 -14.44 5.23 1.73
C ASP A 64 -13.36 4.39 1.03
N ALA A 65 -13.13 4.63 -0.26
CA ALA A 65 -12.08 3.97 -1.02
C ALA A 65 -10.69 4.22 -0.42
N TRP A 66 -10.38 5.48 -0.06
CA TRP A 66 -9.12 5.82 0.60
C TRP A 66 -8.96 5.10 1.94
N GLN A 67 -10.02 5.02 2.74
CA GLN A 67 -9.98 4.34 4.03
C GLN A 67 -9.72 2.84 3.85
N GLN A 68 -10.37 2.21 2.87
CA GLN A 68 -10.12 0.81 2.52
C GLN A 68 -8.67 0.57 2.09
N GLU A 69 -8.10 1.45 1.27
CA GLU A 69 -6.68 1.37 0.90
C GLU A 69 -5.74 1.48 2.12
N MET A 70 -6.09 2.31 3.11
CA MET A 70 -5.31 2.42 4.37
C MET A 70 -5.40 1.14 5.20
N VAL A 71 -6.57 0.48 5.25
CA VAL A 71 -6.72 -0.82 5.90
C VAL A 71 -5.77 -1.83 5.26
N GLU A 72 -5.85 -2.00 3.94
CA GLU A 72 -5.00 -2.94 3.23
C GLU A 72 -3.51 -2.60 3.35
N PHE A 73 -3.15 -1.32 3.36
CA PHE A 73 -1.77 -0.88 3.52
C PHE A 73 -1.19 -1.31 4.87
N PHE A 74 -1.96 -1.19 5.96
CA PHE A 74 -1.54 -1.67 7.27
C PHE A 74 -1.44 -3.20 7.31
N GLU A 75 -2.42 -3.90 6.74
CA GLU A 75 -2.47 -5.36 6.72
C GLU A 75 -1.30 -5.97 5.93
N ARG A 76 -0.97 -5.40 4.76
CA ARG A 76 0.19 -5.80 3.96
C ARG A 76 1.51 -5.64 4.71
N ASN A 77 1.56 -4.76 5.71
CA ASN A 77 2.72 -4.58 6.59
C ASN A 77 2.59 -5.33 7.93
N GLY A 78 1.57 -6.18 8.09
CA GLY A 78 1.40 -7.06 9.25
C GLY A 78 0.81 -6.38 10.49
N HIS A 79 0.18 -5.22 10.33
CA HIS A 79 -0.45 -4.47 11.42
C HIS A 79 -1.95 -4.30 11.18
N CYS A 80 -2.73 -4.27 12.26
CA CYS A 80 -4.14 -3.88 12.20
C CYS A 80 -4.25 -2.36 12.12
N PHE A 81 -5.05 -1.84 11.17
CA PHE A 81 -5.30 -0.41 11.05
C PHE A 81 -5.95 0.19 12.31
N ALA A 82 -6.96 -0.49 12.87
CA ALA A 82 -7.75 0.04 13.99
C ALA A 82 -6.97 0.07 15.32
N CYS A 83 -6.28 -1.01 15.68
CA CYS A 83 -5.58 -1.09 16.98
C CYS A 83 -4.06 -0.95 16.89
N SER A 84 -3.48 -0.84 15.68
CA SER A 84 -2.04 -0.75 15.42
C SER A 84 -1.20 -1.97 15.89
N ARG A 85 -1.81 -2.99 16.48
CA ARG A 85 -1.12 -4.21 16.91
C ARG A 85 -0.73 -5.04 15.69
N ARG A 86 0.24 -5.94 15.86
CA ARG A 86 0.52 -6.97 14.84
C ARG A 86 -0.74 -7.81 14.64
N LEU A 87 -1.02 -8.20 13.40
CA LEU A 87 -2.20 -8.99 13.05
C LEU A 87 -2.35 -10.26 13.90
N GLU A 88 -1.23 -10.94 14.21
CA GLU A 88 -1.17 -12.11 15.08
C GLU A 88 -1.66 -11.87 16.54
N ARG A 89 -1.76 -10.60 16.97
CA ARG A 89 -2.22 -10.18 18.31
C ARG A 89 -3.41 -9.22 18.26
N CYS A 90 -4.04 -9.09 17.09
CA CYS A 90 -5.23 -8.27 16.91
C CYS A 90 -6.43 -8.94 17.58
N THR A 91 -7.27 -8.15 18.23
CA THR A 91 -8.53 -8.59 18.83
C THR A 91 -9.70 -7.69 18.43
N CYS A 92 -9.50 -6.88 17.37
CA CYS A 92 -10.58 -6.07 16.83
C CYS A 92 -11.67 -6.98 16.27
N PRO A 93 -12.95 -6.61 16.39
CA PRO A 93 -14.00 -7.29 15.65
C PRO A 93 -13.68 -7.18 14.16
N HIS A 94 -13.61 -8.32 13.48
CA HIS A 94 -13.63 -8.38 12.02
C HIS A 94 -15.11 -8.38 11.62
N GLU A 95 -15.54 -7.46 10.76
CA GLU A 95 -16.93 -7.36 10.31
C GLU A 95 -17.30 -8.46 9.27
N ASP A 96 -16.93 -9.71 9.56
CA ASP A 96 -17.38 -10.90 8.82
C ASP A 96 -18.60 -11.56 9.50
N ALA A 97 -19.47 -10.78 10.18
CA ALA A 97 -20.65 -11.26 10.90
C ALA A 97 -21.96 -10.71 10.31
#